data_AF-A0AAD2G9T9-F1
#
_entry.id   AF-A0AAD2G9T9-F1
#
_cell.length_a   1.000
_cell.length_b   1.000
_cell.length_c   1.000
_cell.angle_alpha   90.00
_cell.angle_beta   90.00
_cell.angle_gamma   90.00
#
_symmetry.space_group_name_H-M   'P 1'
#
loop_
_entity.id
_entity.type
_entity.pdbx_description
1 polymer ?
#
loop_
_entity_poly.entity_id
_entity_poly.type
_entity_poly.pdbx_seq_one_letter_code
_entity_poly.pdbx_strand_id
1 'polypeptide(L)'
;MQRLRNIVALACLGNYAWSIPMQLNLKQRANECFYETLEEGEAVTMSVFILSGSELKATARLEGPIAPASVEDPGELYRLEQKFTAHNALMSVNEMVDFEHMNESEDEEEMSSDDEEPIDPDDPDAVERKRLKRQKQREKFLEVKRQKERRRIAQHKRILKEGEPVVYTARAPEAGWYRACVEATWNQVIAEFEMRKQSRLGAVDQDGHVITWELKEMLEEDGELEKDTAAQEGIKEEDFQSTREKVKELRRLLNEIQGMQQKERRRLAMHAETNEHSHSRMVLSSLLETLLFMGVTGYQVYTIRTWFSGAPALGR
;
A
#
# COMPACT_ATOMS: atom_id res chain seq x y z
N MET A 1 7.00 63.57 -25.45
CA MET A 1 6.64 62.16 -25.74
C MET A 1 7.39 61.25 -24.78
N GLN A 2 6.85 61.08 -23.57
CA GLN A 2 7.37 60.16 -22.54
C GLN A 2 6.62 58.84 -22.66
N ARG A 3 7.34 57.77 -22.98
CA ARG A 3 6.79 56.41 -23.02
C ARG A 3 6.78 55.84 -21.60
N LEU A 4 5.59 55.74 -21.01
CA LEU A 4 5.30 54.95 -19.82
C LEU A 4 5.60 53.47 -20.13
N ARG A 5 6.62 52.91 -19.47
CA ARG A 5 6.86 51.47 -19.41
C ARG A 5 5.97 50.92 -18.28
N ASN A 6 4.93 50.18 -18.67
CA ASN A 6 4.16 49.35 -17.75
C ASN A 6 5.07 48.26 -17.18
N ILE A 7 5.47 48.43 -15.92
CA ILE A 7 6.06 47.37 -15.11
C ILE A 7 4.88 46.53 -14.60
N VAL A 8 4.60 45.43 -15.27
CA VAL A 8 3.75 44.37 -14.73
C VAL A 8 4.60 43.67 -13.67
N ALA A 9 4.44 44.11 -12.42
CA ALA A 9 4.94 43.39 -11.27
C ALA A 9 4.07 42.13 -11.12
N LEU A 10 4.53 41.02 -11.70
CA LEU A 10 4.02 39.69 -11.40
C LEU A 10 4.42 39.38 -9.96
N ALA A 11 3.56 39.74 -9.01
CA ALA A 11 3.71 39.34 -7.63
C ALA A 11 3.55 37.81 -7.58
N CYS A 12 4.67 37.09 -7.47
CA CYS A 12 4.69 35.70 -7.03
C CYS A 12 4.21 35.67 -5.57
N LEU A 13 2.89 35.71 -5.38
CA LEU A 13 2.26 35.53 -4.09
C LEU A 13 2.41 34.05 -3.68
N GLY A 14 3.09 33.85 -2.56
CA GLY A 14 2.95 32.68 -1.71
C GLY A 14 3.66 31.42 -2.21
N ASN A 15 4.86 31.17 -1.68
CA ASN A 15 5.38 29.82 -1.55
C ASN A 15 4.49 29.05 -0.56
N TYR A 16 3.31 28.61 -0.99
CA TYR A 16 2.60 27.54 -0.30
C TYR A 16 3.38 26.27 -0.63
N ALA A 17 4.31 25.91 0.27
CA ALA A 17 4.97 24.62 0.22
C ALA A 17 3.93 23.59 0.70
N TRP A 18 3.12 23.12 -0.24
CA TRP A 18 2.23 21.98 -0.01
C TRP A 18 3.12 20.85 0.47
N SER A 19 2.76 20.17 1.55
CA SER A 19 3.49 18.99 2.00
C SER A 19 3.25 17.87 1.00
N ILE A 20 3.99 17.91 -0.10
CA ILE A 20 3.94 16.87 -1.11
C ILE A 20 4.45 15.60 -0.43
N PRO A 21 3.68 14.48 -0.43
CA PRO A 21 4.16 13.22 0.11
C PRO A 21 5.51 12.90 -0.53
N MET A 22 6.48 12.53 0.30
CA MET A 22 7.83 12.29 -0.20
C MET A 22 7.85 10.95 -0.93
N GLN A 23 8.30 10.96 -2.18
CA GLN A 23 8.54 9.74 -2.94
C GLN A 23 9.97 9.26 -2.69
N LEU A 24 10.09 8.09 -2.07
CA LEU A 24 11.34 7.41 -1.80
C LEU A 24 11.59 6.33 -2.83
N ASN A 25 12.79 6.34 -3.44
CA ASN A 25 13.24 5.27 -4.31
C ASN A 25 14.19 4.34 -3.52
N LEU A 26 13.65 3.25 -2.98
CA LEU A 26 14.34 2.31 -2.12
C LEU A 26 14.97 1.20 -2.94
N LYS A 27 16.29 1.09 -2.92
CA LYS A 27 17.00 -0.05 -3.53
C LYS A 27 16.71 -1.35 -2.77
N GLN A 28 16.96 -2.50 -3.39
CA GLN A 28 16.87 -3.80 -2.73
C GLN A 28 17.68 -3.82 -1.43
N ARG A 29 17.03 -4.22 -0.33
CA ARG A 29 17.60 -4.26 1.05
C ARG A 29 18.06 -2.90 1.57
N ALA A 30 17.62 -1.80 0.96
CA ALA A 30 17.82 -0.47 1.50
C ALA A 30 16.67 -0.12 2.45
N ASN A 31 17.01 0.69 3.44
CA ASN A 31 16.08 1.32 4.36
C ASN A 31 16.30 2.83 4.32
N GLU A 32 15.21 3.59 4.29
CA GLU A 32 15.24 5.04 4.47
C GLU A 32 14.39 5.39 5.69
N CYS A 33 14.89 6.29 6.52
CA CYS A 33 14.29 6.64 7.80
C CYS A 33 14.12 8.15 7.93
N PHE A 34 12.99 8.57 8.48
CA PHE A 34 12.72 9.94 8.87
C PHE A 34 12.77 10.08 10.38
N TYR A 35 13.41 11.15 10.85
CA TYR A 35 13.58 11.45 12.27
C TYR A 35 12.71 12.64 12.64
N GLU A 36 11.97 12.50 13.73
CA GLU A 36 11.12 13.57 14.23
C GLU A 36 11.12 13.54 15.76
N THR A 37 11.13 14.73 16.38
CA THR A 37 11.01 14.87 17.83
C THR A 37 9.53 14.84 18.23
N LEU A 38 9.19 13.99 19.20
CA LEU A 38 7.85 13.88 19.77
C LEU A 38 7.88 14.20 21.27
N GLU A 39 6.80 14.80 21.75
CA GLU A 39 6.52 15.04 23.17
C GLU A 39 5.90 13.80 23.84
N GLU A 40 5.95 13.73 25.18
CA GLU A 40 5.33 12.64 25.93
C GLU A 40 3.81 12.62 25.72
N GLY A 41 3.28 11.46 25.32
CA GLY A 41 1.87 11.26 25.02
C GLY A 41 1.42 11.77 23.65
N GLU A 42 2.30 12.39 22.86
CA GLU A 42 1.97 12.95 21.55
C GLU A 42 1.62 11.85 20.53
N ALA A 43 0.53 12.02 19.80
CA ALA A 43 0.18 11.12 18.71
C ALA A 43 1.01 11.40 17.46
N VAL A 44 1.54 10.34 16.85
CA VAL A 44 2.26 10.38 15.58
C VAL A 44 1.65 9.36 14.62
N THR A 45 1.45 9.79 13.39
CA THR A 45 0.85 8.98 12.33
C THR A 45 1.83 8.83 11.18
N MET A 46 2.11 7.59 10.81
CA MET A 46 2.91 7.22 9.65
C MET A 46 1.98 6.71 8.57
N SER A 47 2.11 7.23 7.35
CA SER A 47 1.40 6.75 6.17
C SER A 47 2.37 6.31 5.10
N VAL A 48 2.17 5.09 4.60
CA VAL A 48 3.03 4.46 3.59
C VAL A 48 2.18 3.93 2.44
N PHE A 49 2.56 4.25 1.20
CA PHE A 49 1.93 3.73 0.00
C PHE A 49 3.00 3.33 -1.02
N ILE A 50 2.93 2.12 -1.57
CA ILE A 50 3.91 1.66 -2.55
C ILE A 50 3.39 2.02 -3.94
N LEU A 51 4.12 2.86 -4.65
CA LEU A 51 3.78 3.33 -5.99
C LEU A 51 4.17 2.33 -7.06
N SER A 52 5.39 1.80 -6.98
CA SER A 52 5.93 0.86 -7.98
C SER A 52 7.04 -0.02 -7.40
N GLY A 53 7.35 -1.11 -8.11
CA GLY A 53 8.38 -2.07 -7.73
C GLY A 53 8.12 -3.44 -8.35
N SER A 54 9.16 -4.27 -8.46
CA SER A 54 8.98 -5.65 -8.95
C SER A 54 8.18 -6.52 -7.98
N GLU A 55 8.11 -6.12 -6.71
CA GLU A 55 7.15 -6.63 -5.75
C GLU A 55 6.58 -5.42 -5.01
N LEU A 56 5.25 -5.35 -4.87
CA LEU A 56 4.60 -4.23 -4.18
C LEU A 56 4.58 -4.47 -2.66
N LYS A 57 5.77 -4.74 -2.11
CA LYS A 57 6.00 -5.15 -0.73
C LYS A 57 7.09 -4.32 -0.08
N ALA A 58 6.80 -3.77 1.09
CA ALA A 58 7.76 -3.06 1.92
C ALA A 58 7.45 -3.29 3.41
N THR A 59 8.43 -3.10 4.27
CA THR A 59 8.23 -3.15 5.72
C THR A 59 8.32 -1.73 6.27
N ALA A 60 7.23 -1.24 6.87
CA ALA A 60 7.20 0.05 7.54
C ALA A 60 7.45 -0.14 9.04
N ARG A 61 8.34 0.65 9.61
CA ARG A 61 8.69 0.59 11.04
C ARG A 61 8.61 1.97 11.67
N LEU A 62 8.01 2.06 12.84
CA LEU A 62 8.01 3.26 13.68
C LEU A 62 8.61 2.88 15.05
N GLU A 63 9.76 3.47 15.36
CA GLU A 63 10.58 3.10 16.52
C GLU A 63 11.02 4.33 17.33
N GLY A 64 11.11 4.20 18.65
CA GLY A 64 11.76 5.17 19.51
C GLY A 64 11.38 5.04 21.00
N PRO A 65 11.81 6.00 21.84
CA PRO A 65 12.73 7.07 21.53
C PRO A 65 14.17 6.54 21.32
N ILE A 66 14.86 7.08 20.31
CA ILE A 66 16.24 6.73 19.93
C ILE A 66 17.25 7.60 20.68
N ALA A 67 16.87 8.86 20.91
CA ALA A 67 17.65 9.85 21.63
C ALA A 67 16.71 10.76 22.46
N PRO A 68 17.21 11.36 23.54
CA PRO A 68 16.46 12.36 24.31
C PRO A 68 16.10 13.59 23.46
N ALA A 69 14.98 14.25 23.76
CA ALA A 69 14.52 15.44 23.03
C ALA A 69 15.50 16.62 23.09
N SER A 70 16.44 16.63 24.03
CA SER A 70 17.47 17.66 24.19
C SER A 70 18.63 17.58 23.20
N VAL A 71 18.72 16.50 22.41
CA VAL A 71 19.80 16.32 21.43
C VAL A 71 19.49 17.16 20.19
N GLU A 72 20.24 18.24 19.99
CA GLU A 72 20.12 19.11 18.80
C GLU A 72 21.19 18.79 17.73
N ASP A 73 22.31 18.18 18.13
CA ASP A 73 23.41 17.86 17.20
C ASP A 73 23.10 16.61 16.36
N PRO A 74 23.06 16.72 15.02
CA PRO A 74 22.85 15.56 14.15
C PRO A 74 23.93 14.49 14.29
N GLY A 75 25.17 14.90 14.64
CA GLY A 75 26.28 13.97 14.85
C GLY A 75 26.08 13.10 16.09
N GLU A 76 25.61 13.68 17.18
CA GLU A 76 25.22 12.96 18.40
C GLU A 76 24.01 12.04 18.14
N LEU A 77 22.99 12.52 17.44
CA LEU A 77 21.81 11.72 17.07
C LEU A 77 22.23 10.46 16.28
N TYR A 78 23.08 10.60 15.27
CA TYR A 78 23.59 9.48 14.48
C TYR A 78 24.38 8.46 15.33
N ARG A 79 25.16 8.92 16.32
CA ARG A 79 25.89 8.03 17.23
C ARG A 79 24.96 7.27 18.18
N LEU A 80 23.90 7.91 18.65
CA LEU A 80 22.87 7.27 19.49
C LEU A 80 22.09 6.25 18.67
N GLU A 81 21.76 6.58 17.42
CA GLU A 81 21.12 5.68 16.48
C GLU A 81 21.93 4.40 16.24
N GLN A 82 23.25 4.50 16.02
CA GLN A 82 24.11 3.32 15.86
C GLN A 82 24.13 2.39 17.07
N LYS A 83 23.87 2.92 18.28
CA LYS A 83 23.79 2.15 19.52
C LYS A 83 22.38 1.62 19.80
N PHE A 84 21.37 2.19 19.15
CA PHE A 84 19.99 1.81 19.34
C PHE A 84 19.75 0.42 18.75
N THR A 85 19.17 -0.46 19.56
CA THR A 85 18.74 -1.79 19.13
C THR A 85 17.24 -1.89 19.29
N ALA A 86 16.55 -2.52 18.33
CA ALA A 86 15.09 -2.62 18.33
C ALA A 86 14.52 -3.24 19.62
N HIS A 87 15.28 -4.10 20.31
CA HIS A 87 14.88 -4.70 21.58
C HIS A 87 14.76 -3.71 22.74
N ASN A 88 15.40 -2.54 22.64
CA ASN A 88 15.35 -1.49 23.67
C ASN A 88 14.33 -0.40 23.34
N ALA A 89 13.59 -0.53 22.24
CA ALA A 89 12.60 0.45 21.85
C ALA A 89 11.40 0.39 22.80
N LEU A 90 11.06 1.52 23.44
CA LEU A 90 9.82 1.63 24.23
C LEU A 90 8.59 1.56 23.33
N MET A 91 8.71 2.09 22.10
CA MET A 91 7.72 2.00 21.05
C MET A 91 8.36 1.38 19.82
N SER A 92 7.80 0.26 19.35
CA SER A 92 8.20 -0.40 18.11
C SER A 92 6.96 -0.96 17.43
N VAL A 93 6.53 -0.29 16.37
CA VAL A 93 5.49 -0.78 15.46
C VAL A 93 6.18 -1.25 14.20
N ASN A 94 5.98 -2.50 13.82
CA ASN A 94 6.56 -3.09 12.62
C ASN A 94 5.45 -3.73 11.81
N GLU A 95 5.18 -3.21 10.62
CA GLU A 95 4.20 -3.81 9.75
C GLU A 95 4.68 -4.01 8.31
N MET A 96 4.31 -5.15 7.76
CA MET A 96 4.52 -5.47 6.36
C MET A 96 3.37 -4.88 5.53
N VAL A 97 3.73 -3.94 4.66
CA VAL A 97 2.84 -3.35 3.66
C VAL A 97 2.95 -4.22 2.42
N ASP A 98 1.88 -4.95 2.12
CA ASP A 98 1.80 -5.88 0.99
C ASP A 98 0.57 -5.56 0.13
N PHE A 99 0.81 -5.14 -1.10
CA PHE A 99 -0.24 -4.84 -2.07
C PHE A 99 -0.34 -5.89 -3.19
N GLU A 100 0.44 -6.98 -3.16
CA GLU A 100 0.41 -8.00 -4.21
C GLU A 100 -0.88 -8.81 -4.23
N HIS A 101 -1.48 -9.02 -3.07
CA HIS A 101 -2.71 -9.80 -2.93
C HIS A 101 -3.94 -9.15 -3.55
N MET A 102 -3.85 -7.91 -4.07
CA MET A 102 -4.95 -7.30 -4.84
C MET A 102 -5.12 -7.92 -6.23
N ASN A 103 -4.10 -8.61 -6.74
CA ASN A 103 -4.11 -9.21 -8.08
C ASN A 103 -4.20 -10.73 -8.09
N GLU A 104 -4.28 -11.38 -6.92
CA GLU A 104 -4.65 -12.80 -6.89
C GLU A 104 -6.11 -12.89 -7.36
N SER A 105 -6.28 -13.16 -8.66
CA SER A 105 -7.53 -13.68 -9.17
C SER A 105 -7.95 -14.83 -8.27
N GLU A 106 -9.25 -14.96 -8.02
CA GLU A 106 -9.81 -16.06 -7.23
C GLU A 106 -9.63 -17.38 -7.99
N ASP A 107 -8.39 -17.76 -8.28
CA ASP A 107 -8.01 -18.95 -8.98
C ASP A 107 -8.70 -20.08 -8.23
N GLU A 108 -9.60 -20.70 -8.97
CA GLU A 108 -10.49 -21.72 -8.46
C GLU A 108 -9.58 -22.88 -8.06
N GLU A 109 -9.23 -22.96 -6.77
CA GLU A 109 -8.64 -24.17 -6.20
C GLU A 109 -9.56 -25.32 -6.64
N GLU A 110 -9.14 -26.04 -7.68
CA GLU A 110 -9.87 -27.18 -8.23
C GLU A 110 -10.02 -28.15 -7.07
N MET A 111 -11.25 -28.31 -6.61
CA MET A 111 -11.59 -29.20 -5.51
C MET A 111 -11.25 -30.60 -6.00
N SER A 112 -10.05 -31.11 -5.67
CA SER A 112 -9.63 -32.44 -6.08
C SER A 112 -10.65 -33.41 -5.51
N SER A 113 -11.38 -34.05 -6.41
CA SER A 113 -12.34 -35.08 -6.05
C SER A 113 -11.53 -36.32 -5.69
N ASP A 114 -10.94 -36.32 -4.50
CA ASP A 114 -10.14 -37.44 -4.00
C ASP A 114 -10.94 -38.74 -4.10
N ASP A 115 -10.48 -39.59 -5.03
CA ASP A 115 -10.64 -41.03 -5.17
C ASP A 115 -11.74 -41.66 -4.30
N GLU A 116 -13.00 -41.48 -4.70
CA GLU A 116 -14.07 -42.28 -4.14
C GLU A 116 -14.22 -43.57 -4.94
N GLU A 117 -14.00 -44.71 -4.28
CA GLU A 117 -14.15 -46.04 -4.85
C GLU A 117 -15.47 -46.19 -5.64
N PRO A 118 -15.43 -46.89 -6.80
CA PRO A 118 -16.63 -47.20 -7.55
C PRO A 118 -17.59 -48.04 -6.68
N ILE A 119 -18.87 -47.68 -6.66
CA ILE A 119 -19.90 -48.49 -5.99
C ILE A 119 -20.28 -49.64 -6.92
N ASP A 120 -20.18 -50.88 -6.42
CA ASP A 120 -20.65 -52.07 -7.13
C ASP A 120 -22.18 -52.01 -7.30
N PRO A 121 -22.72 -52.09 -8.53
CA PRO A 121 -24.16 -52.05 -8.77
C PRO A 121 -24.94 -53.26 -8.20
N ASP A 122 -24.27 -54.38 -7.92
CA ASP A 122 -24.93 -55.61 -7.46
C ASP A 122 -25.05 -55.70 -5.93
N ASP A 123 -24.50 -54.73 -5.20
CA ASP A 123 -24.67 -54.62 -3.75
C ASP A 123 -26.13 -54.25 -3.41
N PRO A 124 -26.86 -55.04 -2.59
CA PRO A 124 -28.24 -54.73 -2.20
C PRO A 124 -28.37 -53.35 -1.52
N ASP A 125 -27.28 -52.83 -0.95
CA ASP A 125 -27.23 -51.53 -0.28
C ASP A 125 -26.72 -50.40 -1.21
N ALA A 126 -26.46 -50.67 -2.49
CA ALA A 126 -25.88 -49.71 -3.43
C ALA A 126 -26.67 -48.40 -3.53
N VAL A 127 -28.01 -48.47 -3.45
CA VAL A 127 -28.89 -47.29 -3.51
C VAL A 127 -28.72 -46.38 -2.29
N GLU A 128 -28.61 -46.97 -1.10
CA GLU A 128 -28.42 -46.23 0.14
C GLU A 128 -27.02 -45.62 0.22
N ARG A 129 -25.99 -46.39 -0.12
CA ARG A 129 -24.60 -45.92 -0.23
C ARG A 129 -24.48 -44.75 -1.21
N LYS A 130 -25.16 -44.81 -2.36
CA LYS A 130 -25.17 -43.73 -3.36
C LYS A 130 -25.86 -42.46 -2.85
N ARG A 131 -26.92 -42.57 -2.04
CA ARG A 131 -27.58 -41.40 -1.41
C ARG A 131 -26.65 -40.74 -0.39
N LEU A 132 -26.01 -41.53 0.47
CA LEU A 132 -25.10 -41.04 1.50
C LEU A 132 -23.85 -40.38 0.88
N LYS A 133 -23.30 -40.95 -0.20
CA LYS A 133 -22.20 -40.36 -0.99
C LYS A 133 -22.54 -38.97 -1.52
N ARG A 134 -23.73 -38.81 -2.14
CA ARG A 134 -24.20 -37.50 -2.63
C ARG A 134 -24.40 -36.48 -1.51
N GLN A 135 -24.89 -36.92 -0.35
CA GLN A 135 -25.05 -36.03 0.80
C GLN A 135 -23.69 -35.55 1.33
N LYS A 136 -22.73 -36.47 1.49
CA LYS A 136 -21.36 -36.16 1.93
C LYS A 136 -20.64 -35.24 0.94
N GLN A 137 -20.79 -35.46 -0.37
CA GLN A 137 -20.25 -34.57 -1.41
C GLN A 137 -20.85 -33.16 -1.33
N ARG A 138 -22.17 -33.04 -1.10
CA ARG A 138 -22.83 -31.74 -0.91
C ARG A 138 -22.34 -31.03 0.36
N GLU A 139 -22.17 -31.76 1.45
CA GLU A 139 -21.66 -31.20 2.70
C GLU A 139 -20.23 -30.71 2.56
N LYS A 140 -19.33 -31.53 1.97
CA LYS A 140 -17.95 -31.12 1.64
C LYS A 140 -17.94 -29.87 0.74
N PHE A 141 -18.75 -29.85 -0.31
CA PHE A 141 -18.84 -28.70 -1.22
C PHE A 141 -19.29 -27.43 -0.49
N LEU A 142 -20.30 -27.53 0.39
CA LEU A 142 -20.78 -26.39 1.18
C LEU A 142 -19.73 -25.92 2.19
N GLU A 143 -18.98 -26.82 2.80
CA GLU A 143 -17.90 -26.49 3.73
C GLU A 143 -16.77 -25.76 3.01
N VAL A 144 -16.29 -26.28 1.88
CA VAL A 144 -15.28 -25.62 1.04
C VAL A 144 -15.76 -24.25 0.58
N LYS A 145 -17.03 -24.11 0.16
CA LYS A 145 -17.61 -22.83 -0.21
C LYS A 145 -17.62 -21.83 0.95
N ARG A 146 -18.02 -22.26 2.16
CA ARG A 146 -17.99 -21.42 3.37
C ARG A 146 -16.57 -21.02 3.74
N GLN A 147 -15.60 -21.92 3.58
CA GLN A 147 -14.20 -21.63 3.85
C GLN A 147 -13.65 -20.62 2.83
N LYS A 148 -13.96 -20.76 1.55
CA LYS A 148 -13.60 -19.79 0.50
C LYS A 148 -14.21 -18.42 0.78
N GLU A 149 -15.48 -18.36 1.17
CA GLU A 149 -16.15 -17.09 1.52
C GLU A 149 -15.52 -16.44 2.77
N ARG A 150 -15.19 -17.22 3.80
CA ARG A 150 -14.49 -16.71 4.99
C ARG A 150 -13.09 -16.20 4.65
N ARG A 151 -12.34 -16.92 3.80
CA ARG A 151 -11.03 -16.48 3.30
C ARG A 151 -11.17 -15.18 2.51
N ARG A 152 -12.16 -15.09 1.61
CA ARG A 152 -12.45 -13.89 0.82
C ARG A 152 -12.82 -12.69 1.70
N ILE A 153 -13.67 -12.87 2.72
CA ILE A 153 -14.02 -11.79 3.66
C ILE A 153 -12.80 -11.39 4.51
N ALA A 154 -12.00 -12.36 4.97
CA ALA A 154 -10.80 -12.08 5.76
C ALA A 154 -9.73 -11.38 4.91
N GLN A 155 -9.55 -11.80 3.66
CA GLN A 155 -8.72 -11.13 2.67
C GLN A 155 -9.27 -9.74 2.40
N HIS A 156 -10.56 -9.56 2.10
CA HIS A 156 -11.15 -8.23 1.85
C HIS A 156 -11.06 -7.30 3.07
N LYS A 157 -11.05 -7.83 4.30
CA LYS A 157 -10.78 -7.03 5.51
C LYS A 157 -9.30 -6.64 5.67
N ARG A 158 -8.38 -7.43 5.11
CA ARG A 158 -6.94 -7.16 5.08
C ARG A 158 -6.51 -6.34 3.87
N ILE A 159 -7.21 -6.50 2.75
CA ILE A 159 -7.05 -5.76 1.52
C ILE A 159 -7.55 -4.36 1.84
N LEU A 160 -6.60 -3.47 2.12
CA LEU A 160 -6.85 -2.05 2.10
C LEU A 160 -7.57 -1.71 0.80
N LYS A 161 -8.52 -0.78 0.86
CA LYS A 161 -9.20 -0.31 -0.36
C LYS A 161 -8.12 0.17 -1.33
N GLU A 162 -8.17 -0.31 -2.57
CA GLU A 162 -7.23 0.04 -3.63
C GLU A 162 -6.96 1.56 -3.64
N GLY A 163 -5.67 1.94 -3.59
CA GLY A 163 -5.22 3.33 -3.65
C GLY A 163 -5.19 4.09 -2.32
N GLU A 164 -5.60 3.47 -1.19
CA GLU A 164 -5.45 4.08 0.14
C GLU A 164 -4.07 3.74 0.75
N PRO A 165 -3.36 4.73 1.34
CA PRO A 165 -2.12 4.48 2.06
C PRO A 165 -2.39 3.65 3.31
N VAL A 166 -1.39 2.85 3.71
CA VAL A 166 -1.44 2.16 4.99
C VAL A 166 -1.07 3.16 6.07
N VAL A 167 -1.97 3.35 7.05
CA VAL A 167 -1.83 4.38 8.09
C VAL A 167 -1.69 3.72 9.46
N TYR A 168 -0.67 4.12 10.20
CA TYR A 168 -0.42 3.66 11.56
C TYR A 168 -0.28 4.86 12.49
N THR A 169 -1.01 4.85 13.61
CA THR A 169 -0.89 5.88 14.63
C THR A 169 -0.46 5.28 15.95
N ALA A 170 0.55 5.89 16.56
CA ALA A 170 1.04 5.54 17.88
C ALA A 170 1.14 6.79 18.75
N ARG A 171 1.16 6.61 20.07
CA ARG A 171 1.43 7.68 21.01
C ARG A 171 2.82 7.48 21.61
N ALA A 172 3.61 8.54 21.62
CA ALA A 172 4.96 8.51 22.18
C ALA A 172 4.88 8.24 23.70
N PRO A 173 5.47 7.15 24.21
CA PRO A 173 5.48 6.88 25.65
C PRO A 173 6.32 7.89 26.45
N GLU A 174 7.37 8.43 25.83
CA GLU A 174 8.29 9.41 26.42
C GLU A 174 8.69 10.47 25.38
N ALA A 175 9.11 11.65 25.83
CA ALA A 175 9.61 12.70 24.93
C ALA A 175 10.99 12.33 24.35
N GLY A 176 11.16 12.43 23.04
CA GLY A 176 12.42 12.06 22.39
C GLY A 176 12.39 12.08 20.87
N TRP A 177 13.50 11.66 20.27
CA TRP A 177 13.62 11.44 18.83
C TRP A 177 13.07 10.08 18.45
N TYR A 178 12.13 10.05 17.52
CA TYR A 178 11.56 8.83 16.95
C TYR A 178 11.97 8.71 15.49
N ARG A 179 12.12 7.47 15.00
CA ARG A 179 12.31 7.22 13.57
C ARG A 179 11.16 6.46 12.97
N ALA A 180 10.79 6.84 11.77
CA ALA A 180 9.86 6.12 10.93
C ALA A 180 10.58 5.70 9.66
N CYS A 181 10.75 4.40 9.46
CA CYS A 181 11.54 3.79 8.41
C CYS A 181 10.67 3.01 7.44
N VAL A 182 11.08 2.99 6.17
CA VAL A 182 10.57 2.05 5.17
C VAL A 182 11.73 1.22 4.66
N GLU A 183 11.60 -0.10 4.75
CA GLU A 183 12.59 -1.07 4.32
C GLU A 183 12.08 -1.88 3.13
N ALA A 184 12.88 -1.93 2.08
CA ALA A 184 12.63 -2.74 0.89
C ALA A 184 13.28 -4.13 1.07
N THR A 185 12.50 -5.16 1.40
CA THR A 185 13.04 -6.46 1.83
C THR A 185 13.72 -7.24 0.70
N TRP A 186 13.04 -7.37 -0.44
CA TRP A 186 13.49 -8.23 -1.54
C TRP A 186 13.78 -7.51 -2.83
N ASN A 187 13.10 -6.39 -3.10
CA ASN A 187 13.09 -5.76 -4.40
C ASN A 187 13.22 -4.24 -4.29
N GLN A 188 13.56 -3.57 -5.38
CA GLN A 188 13.51 -2.12 -5.43
C GLN A 188 12.06 -1.67 -5.45
N VAL A 189 11.71 -0.70 -4.60
CA VAL A 189 10.35 -0.15 -4.52
C VAL A 189 10.39 1.37 -4.48
N ILE A 190 9.42 2.00 -5.13
CA ILE A 190 9.14 3.42 -4.98
C ILE A 190 7.95 3.55 -4.05
N ALA A 191 8.12 4.24 -2.92
CA ALA A 191 7.08 4.41 -1.93
C ALA A 191 6.80 5.90 -1.66
N GLU A 192 5.53 6.27 -1.58
CA GLU A 192 5.09 7.50 -0.93
C GLU A 192 5.10 7.31 0.57
N PHE A 193 5.81 8.19 1.26
CA PHE A 193 5.96 8.15 2.70
C PHE A 193 5.65 9.52 3.30
N GLU A 194 4.88 9.51 4.38
CA GLU A 194 4.58 10.71 5.15
C GLU A 194 4.49 10.39 6.64
N MET A 195 5.06 11.28 7.47
CA MET A 195 4.99 11.22 8.92
C MET A 195 4.37 12.52 9.45
N ARG A 196 3.36 12.38 10.31
CA ARG A 196 2.51 13.46 10.79
C ARG A 196 2.45 13.43 12.32
N LYS A 197 2.76 14.55 12.97
CA LYS A 197 2.74 14.66 14.44
C LYS A 197 1.64 15.60 14.93
N GLN A 198 1.05 15.28 16.08
CA GLN A 198 -0.09 15.99 16.63
C GLN A 198 0.23 17.44 17.02
N SER A 199 1.41 17.73 17.58
CA SER A 199 1.81 19.11 17.97
C SER A 199 1.81 20.08 16.79
N ARG A 200 2.17 19.60 15.60
CA ARG A 200 2.29 20.41 14.39
C ARG A 200 0.97 20.57 13.64
N LEU A 201 0.13 19.53 13.67
CA LEU A 201 -1.13 19.46 12.92
C LEU A 201 -2.37 19.73 13.78
N GLY A 202 -2.22 19.77 15.10
CA GLY A 202 -3.23 20.15 16.08
C GLY A 202 -4.15 19.01 16.51
N ALA A 203 -4.91 18.45 15.57
CA ALA A 203 -6.00 17.52 15.89
C ALA A 203 -5.73 16.08 15.43
N VAL A 204 -6.43 15.17 16.11
CA VAL A 204 -6.59 13.76 15.74
C VAL A 204 -8.01 13.60 15.23
N ASP A 205 -8.20 12.85 14.14
CA ASP A 205 -9.50 12.55 13.54
C ASP A 205 -10.31 11.55 14.38
N GLN A 206 -11.48 11.17 13.87
CA GLN A 206 -12.39 10.24 14.53
C GLN A 206 -11.83 8.80 14.57
N ASP A 207 -10.95 8.46 13.63
CA ASP A 207 -10.32 7.16 13.50
C ASP A 207 -9.06 7.04 14.39
N GLY A 208 -8.65 8.14 15.03
CA GLY A 208 -7.51 8.18 15.91
C GLY A 208 -6.19 8.52 15.21
N HIS A 209 -6.22 8.94 13.95
CA HIS A 209 -5.07 9.38 13.18
C HIS A 209 -4.88 10.90 13.27
N VAL A 210 -3.63 11.37 13.24
CA VAL A 210 -3.34 12.80 13.12
C VAL A 210 -3.92 13.28 11.79
N ILE A 211 -4.51 14.48 11.72
CA ILE A 211 -5.12 15.01 10.48
C ILE A 211 -4.07 15.26 9.38
N THR A 212 -4.46 15.31 8.10
CA THR A 212 -3.51 15.63 7.00
C THR A 212 -3.25 17.13 6.94
N TRP A 213 -2.20 17.54 6.23
CA TRP A 213 -1.89 18.95 6.01
C TRP A 213 -2.99 19.67 5.23
N GLU A 214 -3.57 19.03 4.22
CA GLU A 214 -4.65 19.59 3.41
C GLU A 214 -5.91 19.80 4.26
N LEU A 215 -6.21 18.85 5.16
CA LEU A 215 -7.32 18.99 6.10
C LEU A 215 -7.05 20.12 7.09
N LYS A 216 -5.81 20.26 7.58
CA LYS A 216 -5.43 21.36 8.47
C LYS A 216 -5.58 22.72 7.79
N GLU A 217 -5.05 22.88 6.58
CA GLU A 217 -5.13 24.11 5.81
C GLU A 217 -6.60 24.50 5.58
N MET A 218 -7.45 23.54 5.21
CA MET A 218 -8.89 23.80 5.08
C MET A 218 -9.54 24.25 6.39
N LEU A 219 -9.20 23.63 7.53
CA LEU A 219 -9.72 24.03 8.83
C LEU A 219 -9.23 25.42 9.26
N GLU A 220 -7.97 25.77 8.96
CA GLU A 220 -7.39 27.09 9.21
C GLU A 220 -8.07 28.16 8.35
N GLU A 221 -8.19 27.93 7.04
CA GLU A 221 -8.87 28.85 6.12
C GLU A 221 -10.36 29.02 6.45
N ASP A 222 -11.04 27.93 6.84
CA ASP A 222 -12.42 28.00 7.29
C ASP A 222 -12.55 28.80 8.57
N GLY A 223 -11.57 28.68 9.48
CA GLY A 223 -11.41 29.48 10.69
C GLY A 223 -11.19 30.97 10.40
N GLU A 224 -10.41 31.30 9.37
CA GLU A 224 -10.18 32.68 8.92
C GLU A 224 -11.44 33.30 8.29
N LEU A 225 -12.16 32.54 7.45
CA LEU A 225 -13.48 32.94 6.97
C LEU A 225 -14.47 33.20 8.10
N GLU A 226 -14.25 32.62 9.29
CA GLU A 226 -15.06 32.91 10.47
C GLU A 226 -14.74 34.23 11.16
N LYS A 227 -13.47 34.61 11.13
CA LYS A 227 -12.95 35.82 11.77
C LYS A 227 -13.14 37.05 10.91
N ASP A 228 -13.19 36.90 9.58
CA ASP A 228 -13.53 37.98 8.64
C ASP A 228 -15.00 38.38 8.86
N THR A 229 -15.20 39.24 9.85
CA THR A 229 -16.51 39.77 10.23
C THR A 229 -16.99 40.74 9.17
N ALA A 230 -18.06 40.36 8.47
CA ALA A 230 -18.89 41.22 7.62
C ALA A 230 -19.40 42.49 8.33
N ALA A 231 -19.29 42.54 9.67
CA ALA A 231 -19.56 43.72 10.48
C ALA A 231 -18.74 44.96 10.06
N GLN A 232 -17.54 44.79 9.47
CA GLN A 232 -16.77 45.93 8.95
C GLN A 232 -17.34 46.49 7.64
N GLU A 233 -18.08 45.71 6.86
CA GLU A 233 -18.52 46.09 5.51
C GLU A 233 -20.00 46.51 5.44
N GLY A 234 -20.74 46.43 6.54
CA GLY A 234 -22.14 46.89 6.61
C GLY A 234 -23.12 46.05 5.77
N ILE A 235 -22.71 44.86 5.35
CA ILE A 235 -23.54 43.88 4.64
C ILE A 235 -24.48 43.22 5.65
N LYS A 236 -25.69 42.84 5.21
CA LYS A 236 -26.63 42.07 6.04
C LYS A 236 -26.04 40.70 6.36
N GLU A 237 -25.96 40.38 7.65
CA GLU A 237 -25.38 39.13 8.16
C GLU A 237 -26.00 37.86 7.53
N GLU A 238 -27.31 37.88 7.23
CA GLU A 238 -28.03 36.72 6.67
C GLU A 238 -27.52 36.30 5.28
N ASP A 239 -27.31 37.25 4.37
CA ASP A 239 -26.83 36.97 3.00
C ASP A 239 -25.36 36.50 3.03
N PHE A 240 -24.59 37.03 3.98
CA PHE A 240 -23.20 36.66 4.17
C PHE A 240 -23.06 35.24 4.73
N GLN A 241 -23.88 34.85 5.71
CA GLN A 241 -23.90 33.50 6.27
C GLN A 241 -24.20 32.44 5.20
N SER A 242 -25.23 32.67 4.37
CA SER A 242 -25.57 31.78 3.26
C SER A 242 -24.41 31.63 2.27
N THR A 243 -23.77 32.74 1.90
CA THR A 243 -22.61 32.72 0.97
C THR A 243 -21.42 31.99 1.59
N ARG A 244 -21.12 32.23 2.87
CA ARG A 244 -20.02 31.58 3.58
C ARG A 244 -20.23 30.07 3.72
N GLU A 245 -21.45 29.64 4.05
CA GLU A 245 -21.80 28.22 4.06
C GLU A 245 -21.58 27.57 2.69
N LYS A 246 -21.96 28.26 1.61
CA LYS A 246 -21.73 27.76 0.24
C LYS A 246 -20.26 27.71 -0.13
N VAL A 247 -19.45 28.68 0.29
CA VAL A 247 -18.00 28.65 0.07
C VAL A 247 -17.36 27.47 0.81
N LYS A 248 -17.75 27.24 2.08
CA LYS A 248 -17.30 26.07 2.85
C LYS A 248 -17.69 24.75 2.20
N GLU A 249 -18.93 24.65 1.75
CA GLU A 249 -19.44 23.46 1.03
C GLU A 249 -18.62 23.20 -0.25
N LEU A 250 -18.36 24.23 -1.06
CA LEU A 250 -17.55 24.12 -2.27
C LEU A 250 -16.11 23.71 -1.98
N ARG A 251 -15.47 24.26 -0.93
CA ARG A 251 -14.12 23.88 -0.52
C ARG A 251 -14.05 22.43 -0.07
N ARG A 252 -15.01 21.99 0.74
CA ARG A 252 -15.12 20.59 1.16
C ARG A 252 -15.26 19.64 -0.04
N LEU A 253 -16.14 19.97 -0.98
CA LEU A 253 -16.31 19.20 -2.22
C LEU A 253 -15.04 19.19 -3.07
N LEU A 254 -14.33 20.32 -3.17
CA LEU A 254 -13.08 20.41 -3.92
C LEU A 254 -12.01 19.50 -3.31
N ASN A 255 -11.84 19.54 -1.98
CA ASN A 255 -10.88 18.68 -1.27
C ASN A 255 -11.26 17.20 -1.37
N GLU A 256 -12.54 16.87 -1.30
CA GLU A 256 -13.02 15.50 -1.53
C GLU A 256 -12.69 15.03 -2.96
N ILE A 257 -12.93 15.87 -3.97
CA ILE A 257 -12.59 15.58 -5.36
C ILE A 257 -11.07 15.43 -5.53
N GLN A 258 -10.26 16.30 -4.94
CA GLN A 258 -8.81 16.21 -4.99
C GLN A 258 -8.30 14.92 -4.34
N GLY A 259 -8.83 14.56 -3.16
CA GLY A 259 -8.53 13.30 -2.49
C GLY A 259 -8.92 12.09 -3.33
N MET A 260 -10.12 12.10 -3.94
CA MET A 260 -10.55 11.06 -4.89
C MET A 260 -9.64 10.99 -6.12
N GLN A 261 -9.20 12.12 -6.68
CA GLN A 261 -8.29 12.14 -7.81
C GLN A 261 -6.91 11.58 -7.46
N GLN A 262 -6.35 11.94 -6.29
CA GLN A 262 -5.10 11.37 -5.82
C GLN A 262 -5.22 9.85 -5.61
N LYS A 263 -6.33 9.40 -5.01
CA LYS A 263 -6.63 7.99 -4.83
C LYS A 263 -6.74 7.24 -6.17
N GLU A 264 -7.47 7.78 -7.14
CA GLU A 264 -7.58 7.17 -8.47
C GLU A 264 -6.24 7.16 -9.20
N ARG A 265 -5.40 8.20 -9.08
CA ARG A 265 -4.04 8.19 -9.64
C ARG A 265 -3.17 7.10 -9.03
N ARG A 266 -3.19 6.96 -7.70
CA ARG A 266 -2.48 5.89 -6.98
C ARG A 266 -2.96 4.51 -7.42
N ARG A 267 -4.28 4.34 -7.51
CA ARG A 267 -4.92 3.11 -7.98
C ARG A 267 -4.50 2.78 -9.42
N LEU A 268 -4.55 3.74 -10.34
CA LEU A 268 -4.12 3.54 -11.73
C LEU A 268 -2.63 3.22 -11.84
N ALA A 269 -1.78 3.87 -11.05
CA ALA A 269 -0.35 3.58 -11.00
C ALA A 269 -0.09 2.14 -10.55
N MET A 270 -0.73 1.73 -9.46
CA MET A 270 -0.67 0.34 -8.96
C MET A 270 -1.17 -0.67 -10.00
N HIS A 271 -2.31 -0.41 -10.65
CA HIS A 271 -2.84 -1.29 -11.70
C HIS A 271 -1.91 -1.37 -12.91
N ALA A 272 -1.27 -0.26 -13.31
CA ALA A 272 -0.30 -0.25 -14.39
C ALA A 272 0.91 -1.14 -14.07
N GLU A 273 1.48 -0.98 -12.87
CA GLU A 273 2.64 -1.74 -12.40
C GLU A 273 2.32 -3.23 -12.22
N THR A 274 1.20 -3.55 -11.57
CA THR A 274 0.81 -4.95 -11.37
C THR A 274 0.46 -5.66 -12.68
N ASN A 275 -0.13 -4.95 -13.64
CA ASN A 275 -0.41 -5.49 -14.97
C ASN A 275 0.89 -5.71 -15.77
N GLU A 276 1.83 -4.76 -15.73
CA GLU A 276 3.15 -4.94 -16.35
C GLU A 276 3.89 -6.15 -15.76
N HIS A 277 3.85 -6.29 -14.43
CA HIS A 277 4.49 -7.42 -13.75
C HIS A 277 3.85 -8.76 -14.09
N SER A 278 2.52 -8.84 -14.08
CA SER A 278 1.77 -10.05 -14.46
C SER A 278 2.08 -10.46 -15.90
N HIS A 279 2.09 -9.48 -16.81
CA HIS A 279 2.42 -9.71 -18.21
C HIS A 279 3.86 -10.21 -18.38
N SER A 280 4.83 -9.65 -17.66
CA SER A 280 6.23 -10.08 -17.75
C SER A 280 6.44 -11.53 -17.29
N ARG A 281 5.76 -11.96 -16.20
CA ARG A 281 5.81 -13.34 -15.68
C ARG A 281 5.19 -14.33 -16.66
N MET A 282 4.06 -13.98 -17.27
CA MET A 282 3.40 -14.81 -18.27
C MET A 282 4.29 -15.02 -19.51
N VAL A 283 4.94 -13.96 -19.98
CA VAL A 283 5.87 -14.03 -21.12
C VAL A 283 7.13 -14.83 -20.77
N LEU A 284 7.71 -14.66 -19.58
CA LEU A 284 8.88 -15.44 -19.16
C LEU A 284 8.57 -16.93 -19.01
N SER A 285 7.40 -17.28 -18.47
CA SER A 285 6.96 -18.67 -18.34
C SER A 285 6.80 -19.34 -19.70
N SER A 286 6.09 -18.68 -20.65
CA SER A 286 5.92 -19.22 -22.01
C SER A 286 7.23 -19.31 -22.79
N LEU A 287 8.17 -18.37 -22.58
CA LEU A 287 9.51 -18.43 -23.16
C LEU A 287 10.33 -19.59 -22.60
N LEU A 288 10.33 -19.79 -21.28
CA LEU A 288 11.05 -20.89 -20.63
C LEU A 288 10.48 -22.25 -21.06
N GLU A 289 9.16 -22.36 -21.15
CA GLU A 289 8.46 -23.53 -21.68
C GLU A 289 8.91 -23.84 -23.11
N THR A 290 8.94 -22.83 -23.98
CA THR A 290 9.40 -22.99 -25.37
C THR A 290 10.87 -23.42 -25.44
N LEU A 291 11.74 -22.84 -24.62
CA LEU A 291 13.16 -23.24 -24.54
C LEU A 291 13.31 -24.67 -24.04
N LEU A 292 12.50 -25.09 -23.05
CA LEU A 292 12.50 -26.46 -22.54
C LEU A 292 12.06 -27.44 -23.63
N PHE A 293 11.03 -27.11 -24.42
CA PHE A 293 10.63 -27.92 -25.57
C PHE A 293 11.73 -28.02 -26.63
N MET A 294 12.43 -26.93 -26.94
CA MET A 294 13.59 -26.96 -27.85
C MET A 294 14.73 -27.83 -27.28
N GLY A 295 14.97 -27.77 -25.97
CA GLY A 295 15.95 -28.61 -25.28
C GLY A 295 15.60 -30.10 -25.34
N VAL A 296 14.35 -30.47 -25.04
CA VAL A 296 13.87 -31.85 -25.08
C VAL A 296 13.91 -32.42 -26.50
N THR A 297 13.44 -31.65 -27.48
CA THR A 297 13.48 -32.07 -28.90
C THR A 297 14.91 -32.20 -29.40
N GLY A 298 15.81 -31.27 -29.04
CA GLY A 298 17.24 -31.38 -29.32
C GLY A 298 17.88 -32.62 -28.69
N TYR A 299 17.54 -32.94 -27.45
CA TYR A 299 17.99 -34.15 -26.76
C TYR A 299 17.48 -35.44 -27.42
N GLN A 300 16.22 -35.47 -27.86
CA GLN A 300 15.66 -36.58 -28.62
C GLN A 300 16.40 -36.81 -29.94
N VAL A 301 16.69 -35.75 -30.70
CA VAL A 301 17.46 -35.87 -31.96
C VAL A 301 18.89 -36.36 -31.68
N TYR A 302 19.53 -35.85 -30.62
CA TYR A 302 20.87 -36.27 -30.21
C TYR A 302 20.93 -37.75 -29.83
N THR A 303 19.99 -38.23 -29.02
CA THR A 303 19.93 -39.64 -28.60
C THR A 303 19.69 -40.58 -29.76
N ILE A 304 18.78 -40.25 -30.68
CA ILE A 304 18.54 -41.01 -31.91
C ILE A 304 19.82 -41.08 -32.76
N ARG A 305 20.49 -39.94 -32.98
CA ARG A 305 21.74 -39.90 -33.76
C ARG A 305 22.85 -40.74 -33.12
N THR A 306 22.98 -40.66 -31.80
CA THR A 306 23.99 -41.43 -31.05
C THR A 306 23.70 -42.92 -31.14
N TRP A 307 22.43 -43.31 -30.98
CA TRP A 307 21.98 -44.71 -31.09
C TRP A 307 22.29 -45.31 -32.47
N PHE A 308 21.98 -44.59 -33.55
CA PHE A 308 22.30 -45.04 -34.91
C PHE A 308 23.81 -45.06 -35.22
N SER A 309 24.62 -44.20 -34.58
CA SER A 309 26.07 -44.22 -34.76
C SER A 309 26.77 -45.36 -34.00
N GLY A 310 26.17 -45.85 -32.90
CA GLY A 310 26.75 -46.89 -32.04
C GLY A 310 26.43 -48.32 -32.44
N ALA A 311 25.40 -48.54 -33.27
CA ALA A 311 25.03 -49.86 -33.76
C ALA A 311 25.41 -50.01 -35.25
N PRO A 312 26.54 -50.66 -35.60
CA PRO A 312 26.76 -51.17 -36.95
C PRO A 312 25.86 -52.40 -37.18
N ALA A 313 24.54 -52.22 -37.03
CA ALA A 313 23.55 -53.27 -37.18
C ALA A 313 23.03 -53.25 -38.62
N LEU A 314 23.84 -53.76 -39.54
CA LEU A 314 23.49 -54.45 -40.81
C LEU A 314 24.69 -54.35 -41.77
N GLY A 315 25.62 -55.30 -41.68
CA GLY A 315 26.69 -55.40 -42.67
C GLY A 315 27.91 -56.24 -42.31
N ARG A 316 27.75 -57.41 -41.69
CA ARG A 316 28.63 -58.56 -41.95
C ARG A 316 27.88 -59.87 -41.73
#